data_AF-A0A443JIG0-F1
#
_entry.id   AF-A0A443JIG0-F1
#
_cell.length_a   1.000
_cell.length_b   1.000
_cell.length_c   1.000
_cell.angle_alpha   90.00
_cell.angle_beta   90.00
_cell.angle_gamma   90.00
#
_symmetry.space_group_name_H-M   'P 1'
#
loop_
_entity.id
_entity.type
_entity.pdbx_description
1 polymer ?
#
loop_
_entity_poly.entity_id
_entity_poly.type
_entity_poly.pdbx_seq_one_letter_code
_entity_poly.pdbx_strand_id
1 'polypeptide(L)'
;MPDPRAHRIDVGPLQLDTDADSPTWRAVAADGVSVPAGAWHDWVALAQRVLQVDALWREREARGDAWDQGHAASGSADAVNPYR
;
A
#
# COMPACT_ATOMS: atom_id res chain seq x y z
N MET A 1 8.91 14.09 -29.75
CA MET A 1 8.59 12.98 -28.84
C MET A 1 7.80 13.59 -27.68
N PRO A 2 6.59 13.10 -27.36
CA PRO A 2 5.84 13.60 -26.21
C PRO A 2 6.63 13.29 -24.93
N ASP A 3 6.60 14.17 -23.93
CA ASP A 3 7.21 13.87 -22.63
C ASP A 3 6.40 12.75 -21.96
N PRO A 4 6.99 11.57 -21.68
CA PRO A 4 6.29 10.50 -20.97
C PRO A 4 5.85 10.93 -19.56
N ARG A 5 6.47 11.97 -18.98
CA ARG A 5 6.08 12.53 -17.68
C ARG A 5 4.81 13.39 -17.72
N ALA A 6 4.28 13.70 -18.90
CA ALA A 6 3.04 14.45 -19.05
C ALA A 6 1.79 13.55 -19.16
N HIS A 7 1.96 12.23 -19.01
CA HIS A 7 0.86 11.29 -19.13
C HIS A 7 0.14 11.12 -17.80
N ARG A 8 -1.18 11.23 -17.85
CA ARG A 8 -2.06 10.89 -16.72
C ARG A 8 -1.81 9.46 -16.24
N ILE A 9 -1.87 9.27 -14.93
CA ILE A 9 -1.71 7.98 -14.27
C ILE A 9 -3.01 7.61 -13.56
N ASP A 10 -3.59 6.46 -13.92
CA ASP A 10 -4.78 5.93 -13.25
C ASP A 10 -4.38 4.99 -12.10
N VAL A 11 -4.87 5.27 -10.89
CA VAL A 11 -4.59 4.51 -9.66
C VAL A 11 -5.93 4.08 -9.03
N GLY A 12 -6.69 3.28 -9.78
CA GLY A 12 -8.02 2.82 -9.37
C GLY A 12 -9.04 3.96 -9.28
N PRO A 13 -9.61 4.28 -8.10
CA PRO A 13 -10.58 5.36 -7.95
C PRO A 13 -9.94 6.77 -7.99
N LEU A 14 -8.62 6.85 -8.07
CA LEU A 14 -7.87 8.11 -8.15
C LEU A 14 -7.16 8.23 -9.49
N GLN A 15 -7.05 9.46 -9.97
CA GLN A 15 -6.32 9.83 -11.17
C GLN A 15 -5.26 10.86 -10.78
N LEU A 16 -4.04 10.71 -11.29
CA LEU A 16 -2.97 11.69 -11.15
C LEU A 16 -2.80 12.41 -12.48
N ASP A 17 -3.15 13.69 -12.50
CA ASP A 17 -2.99 14.56 -13.66
C ASP A 17 -1.84 15.54 -13.45
N THR A 18 -1.13 15.84 -14.53
CA THR A 18 -0.13 16.91 -14.52
C THR A 18 -0.83 18.25 -14.61
N ASP A 19 -0.43 19.20 -13.76
CA ASP A 19 -0.81 20.58 -13.96
C ASP A 19 -0.09 21.14 -15.20
N ALA A 20 -0.81 21.83 -16.08
CA ALA A 20 -0.23 22.38 -17.31
C ALA A 20 0.67 23.58 -17.03
N ASP A 21 0.40 24.30 -15.93
CA ASP A 21 1.05 25.57 -15.60
C ASP A 21 2.13 25.42 -14.51
N SER A 22 2.30 24.21 -13.96
CA SER A 22 3.19 23.94 -12.83
C SER A 22 3.75 22.52 -12.90
N PRO A 23 4.99 22.26 -12.43
CA PRO A 23 5.56 20.91 -12.36
C PRO A 23 4.91 20.02 -11.26
N THR A 24 3.71 20.37 -10.83
CA THR A 24 2.94 19.68 -9.79
C THR A 24 1.94 18.71 -10.42
N TRP A 25 1.70 17.63 -9.70
CA TRP A 25 0.70 16.63 -10.02
C TRP A 25 -0.46 16.75 -9.04
N ARG A 26 -1.67 16.62 -9.56
CA ARG A 26 -2.91 16.73 -8.80
C ARG A 26 -3.61 15.38 -8.79
N ALA A 27 -3.97 14.92 -7.60
CA ALA A 27 -4.88 13.80 -7.47
C ALA A 27 -6.33 14.27 -7.68
N VAL A 28 -7.09 13.50 -8.44
CA VAL A 28 -8.52 13.71 -8.70
C VAL A 28 -9.25 12.40 -8.40
N ALA A 29 -10.27 12.46 -7.55
CA ALA A 29 -11.11 11.31 -7.27
C ALA A 29 -12.09 11.04 -8.42
N ALA A 30 -12.60 9.81 -8.51
CA ALA A 30 -13.52 9.39 -9.57
C ALA A 30 -14.83 10.21 -9.62
N ASP A 31 -15.22 10.84 -8.52
CA ASP A 31 -16.35 11.77 -8.42
C ASP A 31 -16.00 13.21 -8.88
N GLY A 32 -14.77 13.43 -9.35
CA GLY A 32 -14.27 14.72 -9.81
C GLY A 32 -13.79 15.64 -8.67
N VAL A 33 -13.83 15.19 -7.41
CA VAL A 33 -13.33 16.00 -6.29
C VAL A 33 -11.80 16.06 -6.37
N SER A 34 -11.27 17.28 -6.52
CA SER A 34 -9.84 17.53 -6.50
C SER A 34 -9.30 17.28 -5.09
N VAL A 35 -8.29 16.43 -5.02
CA VAL A 35 -7.53 16.08 -3.81
C VAL A 35 -6.22 16.93 -3.79
N PRO A 36 -5.24 16.71 -2.89
CA PRO A 36 -4.07 17.58 -2.81
C PRO A 36 -3.20 17.52 -4.07
N ALA A 37 -2.48 18.62 -4.31
CA ALA A 37 -1.42 18.71 -5.31
C ALA A 37 -0.06 18.57 -4.63
N GLY A 38 0.91 17.99 -5.35
CA GLY A 38 2.27 17.80 -4.87
C GLY A 38 3.25 17.64 -6.02
N ALA A 39 4.54 17.80 -5.75
CA ALA A 39 5.57 17.49 -6.74
C ALA A 39 5.66 15.98 -6.95
N TRP A 40 6.23 15.55 -8.08
CA TRP A 40 6.39 14.12 -8.37
C TRP A 40 7.08 13.33 -7.24
N HIS A 41 8.09 13.93 -6.59
CA HIS A 41 8.81 13.27 -5.50
C HIS A 41 7.95 13.06 -4.25
N ASP A 42 6.95 13.91 -4.00
CA ASP A 42 6.00 13.75 -2.88
C ASP A 42 5.14 12.49 -3.09
N TRP A 43 4.66 12.29 -4.32
CA TRP A 43 3.88 11.12 -4.70
C TRP A 43 4.70 9.82 -4.61
N VAL A 44 5.97 9.86 -5.01
CA VAL A 44 6.89 8.72 -4.85
C VAL A 44 7.09 8.40 -3.37
N ALA A 45 7.31 9.40 -2.52
CA ALA A 45 7.46 9.21 -1.08
C ALA A 45 6.19 8.63 -0.44
N LEU A 46 5.00 9.11 -0.86
CA LEU A 46 3.72 8.56 -0.42
C LEU A 46 3.56 7.09 -0.81
N ALA A 47 3.85 6.73 -2.08
CA ALA A 47 3.74 5.35 -2.55
C ALA A 47 4.66 4.41 -1.76
N GLN A 48 5.91 4.83 -1.50
CA GLN A 48 6.84 4.07 -0.66
C GLN A 48 6.30 3.89 0.75
N ARG A 49 5.70 4.93 1.34
CA ARG A 49 5.12 4.85 2.68
C ARG A 49 3.93 3.89 2.74
N VAL A 50 3.06 3.89 1.72
CA VAL A 50 1.93 2.95 1.62
C VAL A 50 2.44 1.51 1.57
N LEU A 51 3.45 1.22 0.75
CA LEU A 51 4.04 -0.12 0.65
C LEU A 51 4.69 -0.58 1.96
N GLN A 52 5.36 0.32 2.70
CA GLN A 52 5.91 0.01 4.02
C GLN A 52 4.80 -0.34 5.03
N VAL A 53 3.69 0.38 5.01
CA VAL A 53 2.56 0.12 5.91
C VAL A 53 1.89 -1.21 5.56
N ASP A 54 1.70 -1.52 4.27
CA ASP A 54 1.18 -2.81 3.82
C ASP A 54 2.07 -3.97 4.26
N ALA A 55 3.41 -3.84 4.13
CA ALA A 55 4.35 -4.86 4.61
C ALA A 55 4.21 -5.12 6.12
N LEU A 56 4.15 -4.06 6.93
CA LEU A 56 3.96 -4.18 8.38
C LEU A 56 2.64 -4.85 8.74
N TRP A 57 1.58 -4.57 7.97
CA TRP A 57 0.27 -5.17 8.19
C TRP A 57 0.28 -6.67 7.88
N ARG A 58 0.88 -7.08 6.75
CA ARG A 58 1.03 -8.50 6.38
C ARG A 58 1.89 -9.27 7.38
N GLU A 59 2.97 -8.68 7.89
CA GLU A 59 3.79 -9.28 8.94
C GLU A 59 3.00 -9.48 10.25
N ARG A 60 2.06 -8.58 10.55
CA ARG A 60 1.19 -8.72 11.71
C ARG A 60 0.16 -9.83 11.51
N GLU A 61 -0.46 -9.89 10.34
CA GLU A 61 -1.42 -10.94 9.98
C GLU A 61 -0.75 -12.33 10.02
N ALA A 62 0.41 -12.48 9.38
CA ALA A 62 1.18 -13.74 9.37
C ALA A 62 1.56 -14.22 10.78
N ARG A 63 1.84 -13.30 11.72
CA ARG A 63 2.06 -13.65 13.13
C ARG A 63 0.79 -14.11 13.84
N GLY A 64 -0.36 -13.54 13.48
CA GLY A 64 -1.67 -14.00 13.95
C GLY A 64 -1.95 -15.43 13.48
N ASP A 65 -1.78 -15.69 12.18
CA ASP A 65 -1.96 -17.01 11.59
C ASP A 65 -1.05 -18.06 12.23
N ALA A 66 0.21 -17.70 12.49
CA ALA A 66 1.16 -18.57 13.17
C ALA A 66 0.74 -18.88 14.61
N TRP A 67 0.16 -17.91 15.31
CA TRP A 67 -0.37 -18.12 16.66
C TRP A 67 -1.62 -19.02 16.64
N ASP A 68 -2.56 -18.80 15.72
CA ASP A 68 -3.75 -19.63 15.55
C ASP A 68 -3.39 -21.09 15.22
N GLN A 69 -2.42 -21.30 14.31
CA GLN A 69 -1.91 -22.63 13.97
C GLN A 69 -1.24 -23.31 15.18
N GLY A 70 -0.42 -22.57 15.94
CA GLY A 70 0.21 -23.08 17.16
C GLY A 70 -0.81 -23.45 18.25
N HIS A 71 -1.86 -22.64 18.41
CA HIS A 71 -2.94 -22.90 19.34
C HIS A 71 -3.73 -24.16 18.94
N ALA A 72 -4.11 -24.28 17.67
CA ALA A 72 -4.78 -25.46 17.14
C ALA A 72 -3.91 -26.74 17.31
N ALA A 73 -2.61 -26.65 17.06
CA ALA A 73 -1.68 -27.76 17.24
C ALA A 73 -1.56 -28.20 18.72
N SER A 74 -1.64 -27.26 19.67
CA SER A 74 -1.55 -27.55 21.10
C SER A 74 -2.74 -28.33 21.67
N GLY A 75 -3.89 -28.30 20.98
CA GLY A 75 -5.08 -29.07 21.34
C GLY A 75 -5.12 -30.49 20.75
N SER A 76 -4.13 -30.87 19.93
CA SER A 76 -4.04 -32.21 19.32
C SER A 76 -3.62 -33.26 20.35
N ALA A 77 -4.23 -34.45 20.30
CA ALA A 77 -3.89 -35.58 21.18
C ALA A 77 -2.44 -36.06 21.00
N ASP A 78 -1.82 -35.75 19.85
CA ASP A 78 -0.43 -36.08 19.53
C ASP A 78 0.55 -34.92 19.85
N ALA A 79 0.10 -33.86 20.52
CA ALA A 79 0.96 -32.75 20.92
C ALA A 79 1.95 -33.21 22.02
N VAL A 80 3.16 -33.58 21.60
CA VAL A 80 4.25 -34.00 22.51
C VAL A 80 5.16 -32.81 22.82
N ASN A 81 5.39 -32.54 24.11
CA ASN A 81 6.38 -31.57 24.55
C ASN A 81 7.80 -32.12 24.31
N PRO A 82 8.63 -31.51 23.44
CA PRO A 82 9.96 -32.03 23.09
C PRO A 82 11.03 -31.77 24.17
N TYR A 83 10.72 -31.03 25.22
CA TYR A 83 11.62 -30.73 26.34
C TYR A 83 11.31 -31.53 27.61
N ARG A 84 10.62 -32.67 27.46
CA ARG A 84 10.28 -33.55 28.59
C ARG A 84 11.21 -34.75 28.66
#